data_AF-A0A8J6RAN8-F1
#
_entry.id   AF-A0A8J6RAN8-F1
#
_cell.length_a   1.000
_cell.length_b   1.000
_cell.length_c   1.000
_cell.angle_alpha   90.00
_cell.angle_beta   90.00
_cell.angle_gamma   90.00
#
_symmetry.space_group_name_H-M   'P 1'
#
loop_
_entity.id
_entity.type
_entity.pdbx_description
1 polymer ?
#
loop_
_entity_poly.entity_id
_entity_poly.type
_entity_poly.pdbx_seq_one_letter_code
_entity_poly.pdbx_strand_id
1 'polypeptide(L)'
;MASLKGAIAVFIAAYHYWAWGIGQPADWAVNLAQFGVVLFFTMSGYGLAQGYQVPVNWRRFWRRRAQRILPWFWVATIATVLLAGWPSLRSLVLNLILLWPIVDLRGYIATGAWAIGCEALFYAWFWLWGLGGFSQWTGWAIVAASVAIGWAMLSPDYTLAVQWAAWINPTVQASAFFAGALLVPRLSASWVWPLSWLALCLLVPTPWAISWLRPLLIVAGCGLVAALVKWRSPADILGKYSYQIYLLHPIVWNLLIL
;
A
#
# COMPACT_ATOMS: atom_id res chain seq x y z
N MET A 1 -2.65 -8.18 13.81
CA MET A 1 -2.25 -7.67 12.46
C MET A 1 -3.21 -8.09 11.36
N ALA A 2 -3.68 -9.35 11.31
CA ALA A 2 -4.62 -9.78 10.26
C ALA A 2 -5.96 -9.03 10.35
N SER A 3 -6.57 -8.89 11.54
CA SER A 3 -7.78 -8.07 11.73
C SER A 3 -7.67 -6.65 11.16
N LEU A 4 -6.55 -5.96 11.41
CA LEU A 4 -6.32 -4.60 10.90
C LEU A 4 -6.29 -4.57 9.37
N LYS A 5 -5.58 -5.50 8.73
CA LYS A 5 -5.55 -5.63 7.26
C LYS A 5 -6.93 -5.88 6.67
N GLY A 6 -7.72 -6.75 7.32
CA GLY A 6 -9.08 -7.07 6.89
C GLY A 6 -9.99 -5.84 6.95
N ALA A 7 -10.00 -5.14 8.08
CA ALA A 7 -10.79 -3.92 8.26
C ALA A 7 -10.44 -2.85 7.23
N ILE A 8 -9.15 -2.63 6.95
CA ILE A 8 -8.72 -1.64 5.95
C ILE A 8 -9.12 -2.07 4.54
N ALA A 9 -8.96 -3.34 4.16
CA ALA A 9 -9.37 -3.82 2.84
C ALA A 9 -10.88 -3.61 2.60
N VAL A 10 -11.71 -3.96 3.60
CA VAL A 10 -13.16 -3.76 3.53
C VAL A 10 -13.50 -2.28 3.44
N PHE A 11 -12.86 -1.44 4.25
CA PHE A 11 -13.07 0.00 4.20
C PHE A 11 -12.73 0.58 2.81
N ILE A 12 -11.58 0.22 2.24
CA ILE A 12 -11.18 0.68 0.91
C ILE A 12 -12.16 0.19 -0.17
N ALA A 13 -12.64 -1.05 -0.09
CA ALA A 13 -13.65 -1.56 -1.02
C ALA A 13 -14.98 -0.77 -0.91
N ALA A 14 -15.45 -0.54 0.31
CA ALA A 14 -16.66 0.25 0.58
C ALA A 14 -16.53 1.71 0.10
N TYR A 15 -15.36 2.32 0.31
CA TYR A 15 -15.03 3.64 -0.22
C TYR A 15 -15.16 3.69 -1.74
N HIS A 16 -14.64 2.70 -2.46
CA HIS A 16 -14.76 2.66 -3.93
C HIS A 16 -16.21 2.45 -4.38
N TYR A 17 -16.98 1.59 -3.70
CA TYR A 17 -18.39 1.40 -4.02
C TYR A 17 -19.23 2.67 -3.82
N TRP A 18 -18.94 3.45 -2.77
CA TRP A 18 -19.51 4.79 -2.62
C TRP A 18 -19.13 5.65 -3.83
N ALA A 19 -17.82 5.77 -4.11
CA ALA A 19 -17.30 6.63 -5.17
C ALA A 19 -17.89 6.31 -6.56
N TRP A 20 -18.09 5.02 -6.87
CA TRP A 20 -18.60 4.58 -8.17
C TRP A 20 -20.13 4.57 -8.27
N GLY A 21 -20.84 4.32 -7.16
CA GLY A 21 -22.28 4.07 -7.18
C GLY A 21 -23.16 5.19 -6.65
N ILE A 22 -22.66 5.98 -5.69
CA ILE A 22 -23.48 6.99 -4.99
C ILE A 22 -23.05 8.41 -5.39
N GLY A 23 -21.75 8.65 -5.55
CA GLY A 23 -21.19 9.96 -5.89
C GLY A 23 -19.89 10.24 -5.16
N GLN A 24 -19.48 11.51 -5.13
CA GLN A 24 -18.23 11.93 -4.50
C GLN A 24 -18.23 11.58 -2.99
N PRO A 25 -17.30 10.74 -2.50
CA PRO A 25 -17.18 10.46 -1.08
C PRO A 25 -16.78 11.72 -0.31
N ALA A 26 -17.14 11.79 0.97
CA ALA A 26 -16.69 12.86 1.85
C ALA A 26 -15.16 12.86 2.01
N ASP A 27 -14.55 14.04 2.23
CA ASP A 27 -13.09 14.20 2.32
C ASP A 27 -12.45 13.29 3.38
N TRP A 28 -13.10 13.12 4.53
CA TRP A 28 -12.63 12.23 5.59
C TRP A 28 -12.51 10.78 5.10
N ALA A 29 -13.42 10.33 4.22
CA ALA A 29 -13.42 8.98 3.68
C ALA A 29 -12.30 8.79 2.65
N VAL A 30 -12.05 9.80 1.82
CA VAL A 30 -10.92 9.86 0.88
C VAL A 30 -9.60 9.75 1.64
N ASN A 31 -9.41 10.60 2.66
CA ASN A 31 -8.21 10.64 3.48
C ASN A 31 -8.00 9.33 4.24
N LEU A 32 -9.07 8.73 4.78
CA LEU A 32 -8.98 7.45 5.47
C LEU A 32 -8.64 6.30 4.50
N ALA A 33 -9.12 6.33 3.26
CA ALA A 33 -8.79 5.32 2.25
C ALA A 33 -7.32 5.40 1.85
N GLN A 34 -6.80 6.62 1.65
CA GLN A 34 -5.39 6.87 1.38
C GLN A 34 -4.50 6.48 2.57
N PHE A 35 -4.91 6.79 3.80
CA PHE A 35 -4.23 6.33 5.01
C PHE A 35 -4.22 4.79 5.12
N GLY A 36 -5.33 4.15 4.75
CA GLY A 36 -5.42 2.69 4.64
C GLY A 36 -4.33 2.09 3.75
N VAL A 37 -4.03 2.73 2.61
CA VAL A 37 -2.93 2.30 1.73
C VAL A 37 -1.56 2.47 2.41
N VAL A 38 -1.32 3.60 3.08
CA VAL A 38 -0.09 3.83 3.87
C VAL A 38 0.08 2.72 4.92
N LEU A 39 -0.98 2.39 5.65
CA LEU A 39 -0.99 1.29 6.64
C LEU A 39 -0.67 -0.07 6.00
N PHE A 40 -1.19 -0.37 4.81
CA PHE A 40 -0.86 -1.61 4.09
C PHE A 40 0.64 -1.73 3.79
N PHE A 41 1.26 -0.64 3.33
CA PHE A 41 2.70 -0.63 3.07
C PHE A 41 3.52 -0.72 4.36
N THR A 42 3.14 0.04 5.40
CA THR A 42 3.79 -0.01 6.72
C THR A 42 3.74 -1.41 7.34
N MET A 43 2.56 -2.05 7.33
CA MET A 43 2.42 -3.44 7.81
C MET A 43 3.24 -4.44 6.97
N SER A 44 3.38 -4.20 5.67
CA SER A 44 4.14 -5.07 4.78
C SER A 44 5.65 -4.99 5.04
N GLY A 45 6.17 -3.79 5.27
CA GLY A 45 7.56 -3.58 5.67
C GLY A 45 7.87 -4.15 7.06
N TYR A 46 7.00 -3.86 8.05
CA TYR A 46 7.13 -4.42 9.40
C TYR A 46 7.12 -5.96 9.38
N GLY A 47 6.13 -6.56 8.70
CA GLY A 47 6.03 -8.02 8.62
C GLY A 47 7.22 -8.68 7.91
N LEU A 48 7.90 -7.95 7.01
CA LEU A 48 9.13 -8.40 6.39
C LEU A 48 10.32 -8.35 7.35
N ALA A 49 10.52 -7.22 8.03
CA ALA A 49 11.61 -7.04 8.97
C ALA A 49 11.56 -8.04 10.14
N GLN A 50 10.37 -8.45 10.58
CA GLN A 50 10.21 -9.48 11.62
C GLN A 50 10.48 -10.90 11.11
N GLY A 51 10.22 -11.17 9.83
CA GLY A 51 10.17 -12.52 9.29
C GLY A 51 11.49 -13.00 8.66
N TYR A 52 12.47 -12.12 8.48
CA TYR A 52 13.76 -12.47 7.87
C TYR A 52 14.92 -12.05 8.74
N GLN A 53 15.77 -13.03 9.05
CA GLN A 53 17.09 -12.84 9.62
C GLN A 53 18.14 -12.99 8.51
N VAL A 54 19.26 -12.28 8.63
CA VAL A 54 20.40 -12.40 7.71
C VAL A 54 21.14 -13.72 7.99
N PRO A 55 21.60 -14.46 6.97
CA PRO A 55 21.42 -14.23 5.53
C PRO A 55 20.05 -14.66 5.00
N VAL A 56 19.47 -13.87 4.10
CA VAL A 56 18.16 -14.17 3.49
C VAL A 56 18.30 -15.27 2.44
N ASN A 57 17.60 -16.40 2.63
CA ASN A 57 17.45 -17.40 1.57
C ASN A 57 16.57 -16.84 0.44
N TRP A 58 17.18 -16.39 -0.65
CA TRP A 58 16.50 -15.68 -1.74
C TRP A 58 15.45 -16.55 -2.45
N ARG A 59 15.71 -17.84 -2.64
CA ARG A 59 14.74 -18.76 -3.27
C ARG A 59 13.46 -18.85 -2.45
N ARG A 60 13.61 -19.04 -1.14
CA ARG A 60 12.49 -19.06 -0.20
C ARG A 60 11.80 -17.69 -0.12
N PHE A 61 12.57 -16.60 -0.16
CA PHE A 61 12.04 -15.24 -0.16
C PHE A 61 11.10 -15.03 -1.35
N TRP A 62 11.62 -15.17 -2.58
CA TRP A 62 10.87 -14.91 -3.80
C TRP A 62 9.71 -15.87 -4.00
N ARG A 63 9.87 -17.16 -3.68
CA ARG A 63 8.77 -18.13 -3.73
C ARG A 63 7.58 -17.71 -2.85
N ARG A 64 7.85 -17.30 -1.61
CA ARG A 64 6.79 -16.87 -0.67
C ARG A 64 6.09 -15.59 -1.14
N ARG A 65 6.82 -14.67 -1.79
CA ARG A 65 6.25 -13.43 -2.32
C ARG A 65 5.39 -13.69 -3.55
N ALA A 66 5.91 -14.51 -4.49
CA ALA A 66 5.19 -14.94 -5.68
C ALA A 66 3.89 -15.66 -5.32
N GLN A 67 3.93 -16.62 -4.38
CA GLN A 67 2.73 -17.34 -3.90
C GLN A 67 1.69 -16.45 -3.24
N ARG A 68 2.11 -15.32 -2.63
CA ARG A 68 1.19 -14.36 -2.00
C ARG A 68 0.51 -13.47 -3.02
N ILE A 69 1.25 -12.96 -4.00
CA ILE A 69 0.77 -11.91 -4.91
C ILE A 69 0.19 -12.50 -6.21
N LEU A 70 0.96 -13.34 -6.91
CA LEU A 70 0.67 -13.69 -8.30
C LEU A 70 -0.69 -14.37 -8.51
N PRO A 71 -1.13 -15.35 -7.69
CA PRO A 71 -2.38 -16.08 -7.99
C PRO A 71 -3.58 -15.14 -8.09
N TRP A 72 -3.79 -14.29 -7.09
CA TRP A 72 -4.93 -13.39 -7.05
C TRP A 72 -4.77 -12.18 -7.96
N PHE A 73 -3.53 -11.71 -8.16
CA PHE A 73 -3.25 -10.66 -9.12
C PHE A 73 -3.55 -11.11 -10.55
N TRP A 74 -3.18 -12.33 -10.93
CA TRP A 74 -3.51 -12.89 -12.24
C TRP A 74 -5.00 -13.09 -12.42
N VAL A 75 -5.71 -13.60 -11.41
CA VAL A 75 -7.18 -13.70 -11.46
C VAL A 75 -7.81 -12.34 -11.71
N ALA A 76 -7.42 -11.31 -10.96
CA ALA A 76 -7.94 -9.96 -11.15
C ALA A 76 -7.60 -9.38 -12.53
N THR A 77 -6.35 -9.55 -12.99
CA THR A 77 -5.90 -9.08 -14.31
C THR A 77 -6.67 -9.75 -15.43
N ILE A 78 -6.78 -11.09 -15.42
CA ILE A 78 -7.51 -11.85 -16.43
C ILE A 78 -8.99 -11.46 -16.42
N ALA A 79 -9.61 -11.37 -15.23
CA ALA A 79 -11.00 -10.94 -15.12
C ALA A 79 -11.21 -9.52 -15.69
N THR A 80 -10.31 -8.58 -15.42
CA THR A 80 -10.37 -7.25 -16.03
C THR A 80 -10.23 -7.31 -17.54
N VAL A 81 -9.30 -8.09 -18.09
CA VAL A 81 -9.15 -8.25 -19.56
C VAL A 81 -10.42 -8.84 -20.19
N LEU A 82 -11.05 -9.82 -19.55
CA LEU A 82 -12.28 -10.41 -20.05
C LEU A 82 -13.47 -9.44 -20.03
N LEU A 83 -13.56 -8.57 -19.02
CA LEU A 83 -14.65 -7.60 -18.87
C LEU A 83 -14.45 -6.31 -19.66
N ALA A 84 -13.22 -5.79 -19.72
CA ALA A 84 -12.90 -4.48 -20.30
C ALA A 84 -12.24 -4.56 -21.68
N GLY A 85 -11.85 -5.76 -22.14
CA GLY A 85 -11.22 -6.00 -23.43
C GLY A 85 -9.70 -6.19 -23.37
N TRP A 86 -9.14 -6.56 -24.53
CA TRP A 86 -7.72 -6.92 -24.67
C TRP A 86 -6.80 -5.69 -24.69
N PRO A 87 -5.82 -5.58 -23.77
CA PRO A 87 -4.81 -4.55 -23.82
C PRO A 87 -3.71 -4.89 -24.85
N SER A 88 -2.78 -3.97 -25.08
CA SER A 88 -1.59 -4.27 -25.89
C SER A 88 -0.78 -5.42 -25.27
N LEU A 89 -0.14 -6.23 -26.12
CA LEU A 89 0.73 -7.34 -25.67
C LEU A 89 1.81 -6.85 -24.69
N ARG A 90 2.39 -5.67 -24.94
CA ARG A 90 3.37 -5.03 -24.04
C ARG A 90 2.79 -4.81 -22.64
N SER A 91 1.59 -4.22 -22.55
CA SER A 91 0.94 -3.97 -21.25
C SER A 91 0.60 -5.28 -20.54
N LEU A 92 0.06 -6.27 -21.26
CA LEU A 92 -0.27 -7.59 -20.69
C LEU A 92 0.97 -8.26 -20.09
N VAL A 93 2.07 -8.33 -20.85
CA VAL A 93 3.32 -8.94 -20.39
C VAL A 93 3.85 -8.21 -19.17
N LEU A 94 3.96 -6.88 -19.22
CA LEU A 94 4.45 -6.07 -18.09
C LEU A 94 3.60 -6.26 -16.82
N ASN A 95 2.28 -6.43 -16.95
CA ASN A 95 1.39 -6.74 -15.84
C ASN A 95 1.62 -8.14 -15.29
N LEU A 96 1.62 -9.17 -16.12
CA LEU A 96 1.77 -10.56 -15.67
C LEU A 96 3.06 -10.81 -14.87
N ILE A 97 4.13 -10.07 -15.16
CA ILE A 97 5.43 -10.15 -14.47
C ILE A 97 5.67 -9.03 -13.45
N LEU A 98 4.68 -8.18 -13.17
CA LEU A 98 4.75 -7.08 -12.17
C LEU A 98 5.83 -6.01 -12.45
N LEU A 99 6.15 -5.73 -13.72
CA LEU A 99 7.20 -4.75 -14.10
C LEU A 99 6.67 -3.40 -14.61
N TRP A 100 5.36 -3.25 -14.84
CA TRP A 100 4.80 -1.95 -15.22
C TRP A 100 5.15 -0.79 -14.27
N PRO A 101 5.30 -0.92 -12.93
CA PRO A 101 5.57 0.24 -12.07
C PRO A 101 6.92 0.91 -12.35
N ILE A 102 7.82 0.24 -13.06
CA ILE A 102 9.12 0.76 -13.47
C ILE A 102 9.05 1.40 -14.86
N VAL A 103 8.19 0.86 -15.73
CA VAL A 103 8.16 1.17 -17.16
C VAL A 103 7.05 2.15 -17.53
N ASP A 104 5.90 2.03 -16.89
CA ASP A 104 4.69 2.84 -17.10
C ASP A 104 3.85 2.80 -15.82
N LEU A 105 3.97 3.86 -15.01
CA LEU A 105 3.29 3.99 -13.71
C LEU A 105 1.76 3.86 -13.82
N ARG A 106 1.18 4.19 -14.98
CA ARG A 106 -0.27 4.14 -15.22
C ARG A 106 -0.68 2.91 -16.03
N GLY A 107 0.27 2.10 -16.48
CA GLY A 107 0.04 0.94 -17.34
C GLY A 107 -0.50 -0.30 -16.64
N TYR A 108 -1.08 -0.17 -15.44
CA TYR A 108 -1.71 -1.30 -14.75
C TYR A 108 -3.07 -1.64 -15.37
N ILE A 109 -3.38 -2.93 -15.46
CA ILE A 109 -4.63 -3.41 -16.07
C ILE A 109 -5.78 -3.40 -15.06
N ALA A 110 -5.64 -4.13 -13.94
CA ALA A 110 -6.69 -4.23 -12.94
C ALA A 110 -6.76 -2.97 -12.06
N THR A 111 -7.95 -2.46 -11.77
CA THR A 111 -8.13 -1.33 -10.84
C THR A 111 -7.53 -1.66 -9.46
N GLY A 112 -6.75 -0.74 -8.90
CA GLY A 112 -6.03 -0.96 -7.63
C GLY A 112 -4.74 -1.79 -7.77
N ALA A 113 -4.43 -2.36 -8.94
CA ALA A 113 -3.20 -3.13 -9.14
C ALA A 113 -1.92 -2.31 -8.86
N TRP A 114 -1.94 -0.99 -9.03
CA TRP A 114 -0.79 -0.12 -8.78
C TRP A 114 -0.15 -0.37 -7.41
N ALA A 115 -0.94 -0.60 -6.35
CA ALA A 115 -0.41 -0.86 -5.01
C ALA A 115 0.31 -2.22 -4.92
N ILE A 116 -0.16 -3.22 -5.66
CA ILE A 116 0.49 -4.53 -5.79
C ILE A 116 1.83 -4.39 -6.52
N GLY A 117 1.85 -3.59 -7.59
CA GLY A 117 3.08 -3.25 -8.30
C GLY A 117 4.12 -2.58 -7.39
N CYS A 118 3.70 -1.59 -6.60
CA CYS A 118 4.55 -0.98 -5.57
C CYS A 118 5.08 -2.02 -4.59
N GLU A 119 4.23 -2.90 -4.06
CA GLU A 119 4.64 -3.92 -3.09
C GLU A 119 5.65 -4.92 -3.67
N ALA A 120 5.47 -5.34 -4.93
CA ALA A 120 6.42 -6.20 -5.61
C ALA A 120 7.80 -5.54 -5.75
N LEU A 121 7.84 -4.25 -6.08
CA LEU A 121 9.09 -3.49 -6.15
C LEU A 121 9.71 -3.30 -4.76
N PHE A 122 8.91 -3.09 -3.71
CA PHE A 122 9.39 -3.03 -2.34
C PHE A 122 10.04 -4.33 -1.88
N TYR A 123 9.55 -5.47 -2.34
CA TYR A 123 10.21 -6.75 -2.07
C TYR A 123 11.57 -6.84 -2.74
N ALA A 124 11.72 -6.34 -3.97
CA ALA A 124 13.01 -6.25 -4.64
C ALA A 124 13.96 -5.31 -3.88
N TRP A 125 13.51 -4.12 -3.51
CA TRP A 125 14.31 -3.15 -2.76
C TRP A 125 14.67 -3.65 -1.36
N PHE A 126 13.75 -4.31 -0.65
CA PHE A 126 14.04 -4.92 0.65
C PHE A 126 15.09 -6.02 0.53
N TRP A 127 15.03 -6.85 -0.52
CA TRP A 127 16.05 -7.86 -0.76
C TRP A 127 17.42 -7.23 -1.05
N LEU A 128 17.49 -6.22 -1.92
CA LEU A 128 18.72 -5.46 -2.20
C LEU A 128 19.28 -4.80 -0.94
N TRP A 129 18.41 -4.21 -0.12
CA TRP A 129 18.78 -3.63 1.18
C TRP A 129 19.38 -4.69 2.13
N GLY A 130 18.86 -5.92 2.09
CA GLY A 130 19.38 -7.06 2.84
C GLY A 130 20.75 -7.57 2.35
N LEU A 131 21.05 -7.47 1.05
CA LEU A 131 22.39 -7.77 0.53
C LEU A 131 23.44 -6.79 1.09
N GLY A 132 23.04 -5.54 1.33
CA GLY A 132 23.86 -4.53 2.01
C GLY A 132 23.88 -4.64 3.55
N GLY A 133 23.41 -5.75 4.13
CA GLY A 133 23.44 -6.00 5.57
C GLY A 133 22.40 -5.22 6.39
N PHE A 134 21.34 -4.69 5.76
CA PHE A 134 20.25 -3.96 6.43
C PHE A 134 20.71 -2.77 7.29
N SER A 135 21.67 -1.98 6.82
CA SER A 135 22.08 -0.76 7.53
C SER A 135 20.88 0.16 7.78
N GLN A 136 20.60 0.47 9.06
CA GLN A 136 19.50 1.37 9.41
C GLN A 136 19.62 2.75 8.78
N TRP A 137 20.86 3.22 8.54
CA TRP A 137 21.13 4.50 7.89
C TRP A 137 20.69 4.49 6.42
N THR A 138 20.99 3.41 5.70
CA THR A 138 20.51 3.26 4.31
C THR A 138 18.98 3.19 4.26
N GLY A 139 18.36 2.51 5.22
CA GLY A 139 16.89 2.48 5.33
C GLY A 139 16.30 3.87 5.62
N TRP A 140 16.87 4.63 6.56
CA TRP A 140 16.43 6.00 6.86
C TRP A 140 16.68 6.97 5.70
N ALA A 141 17.78 6.80 4.95
CA ALA A 141 18.03 7.56 3.74
C ALA A 141 16.95 7.31 2.67
N ILE A 142 16.53 6.04 2.49
CA ILE A 142 15.41 5.71 1.60
C ILE A 142 14.12 6.40 2.07
N VAL A 143 13.81 6.34 3.37
CA VAL A 143 12.62 7.00 3.94
C VAL A 143 12.66 8.51 3.68
N ALA A 144 13.78 9.17 4.01
CA ALA A 144 13.95 10.61 3.85
C ALA A 144 13.84 11.05 2.38
N ALA A 145 14.52 10.35 1.47
CA ALA A 145 14.43 10.62 0.03
C ALA A 145 13.00 10.44 -0.50
N SER A 146 12.33 9.36 -0.10
CA SER A 146 10.95 9.06 -0.51
C SER A 146 9.96 10.11 0.01
N VAL A 147 10.15 10.60 1.24
CA VAL A 147 9.35 11.70 1.82
C VAL A 147 9.62 13.00 1.06
N ALA A 148 10.87 13.33 0.78
CA ALA A 148 11.23 14.54 0.03
C ALA A 148 10.63 14.56 -1.38
N ILE A 149 10.67 13.43 -2.10
CA ILE A 149 10.01 13.29 -3.42
C ILE A 149 8.49 13.45 -3.26
N GLY A 150 7.88 12.79 -2.28
CA GLY A 150 6.45 12.91 -2.01
C GLY A 150 6.02 14.35 -1.72
N TRP A 151 6.80 15.07 -0.92
CA TRP A 151 6.58 16.48 -0.61
C TRP A 151 6.66 17.35 -1.88
N ALA A 152 7.68 17.14 -2.71
CA ALA A 152 7.89 17.92 -3.92
C ALA A 152 6.81 17.69 -4.99
N MET A 153 6.24 16.48 -5.06
CA MET A 153 5.34 16.09 -6.16
C MET A 153 3.84 16.11 -5.81
N LEU A 154 3.48 16.10 -4.53
CA LEU A 154 2.07 16.13 -4.09
C LEU A 154 1.61 17.55 -3.73
N SER A 155 2.15 18.60 -4.36
CA SER A 155 1.72 19.97 -4.07
C SER A 155 0.29 20.26 -4.56
N PRO A 156 -0.52 21.08 -3.85
CA PRO A 156 -1.76 21.66 -4.37
C PRO A 156 -1.54 22.45 -5.68
N ASP A 157 -0.32 22.88 -5.95
CA ASP A 157 0.06 23.60 -7.17
C ASP A 157 -0.01 22.72 -8.43
N TYR A 158 -0.05 21.40 -8.28
CA TYR A 158 -0.12 20.46 -9.39
C TYR A 158 -1.54 19.96 -9.64
N THR A 159 -1.82 19.61 -10.90
CA THR A 159 -3.10 18.99 -11.28
C THR A 159 -3.29 17.64 -10.59
N LEU A 160 -4.56 17.23 -10.43
CA LEU A 160 -4.90 15.93 -9.86
C LEU A 160 -4.22 14.76 -10.61
N ALA A 161 -4.08 14.85 -11.94
CA ALA A 161 -3.42 13.82 -12.72
C ALA A 161 -1.92 13.68 -12.37
N VAL A 162 -1.23 14.80 -12.16
CA VAL A 162 0.19 14.82 -11.74
C VAL A 162 0.32 14.28 -10.33
N GLN A 163 -0.52 14.76 -9.40
CA GLN A 163 -0.53 14.27 -8.02
C GLN A 163 -0.85 12.78 -7.96
N TRP A 164 -1.79 12.29 -8.76
CA TRP A 164 -2.11 10.86 -8.85
C TRP A 164 -0.93 10.03 -9.34
N ALA A 165 -0.21 10.49 -10.38
CA ALA A 165 0.99 9.81 -10.86
C ALA A 165 2.09 9.74 -9.79
N ALA A 166 2.26 10.81 -9.01
CA ALA A 166 3.16 10.82 -7.87
C ALA A 166 2.67 9.89 -6.74
N TRP A 167 1.37 9.86 -6.47
CA TRP A 167 0.77 9.03 -5.43
C TRP A 167 0.97 7.54 -5.69
N ILE A 168 0.76 7.09 -6.92
CA ILE A 168 0.95 5.68 -7.29
C ILE A 168 2.42 5.30 -7.52
N ASN A 169 3.34 6.28 -7.42
CA ASN A 169 4.76 6.02 -7.64
C ASN A 169 5.35 5.20 -6.47
N PRO A 170 6.02 4.07 -6.75
CA PRO A 170 6.67 3.28 -5.72
C PRO A 170 7.69 4.08 -4.90
N THR A 171 8.47 4.99 -5.50
CA THR A 171 9.50 5.76 -4.78
C THR A 171 8.87 6.61 -3.68
N VAL A 172 7.74 7.23 -3.97
CA VAL A 172 6.97 8.04 -3.03
C VAL A 172 6.42 7.15 -1.89
N GLN A 173 5.87 5.99 -2.24
CA GLN A 173 5.27 5.04 -1.29
C GLN A 173 6.28 4.23 -0.46
N ALA A 174 7.55 4.17 -0.89
CA ALA A 174 8.60 3.43 -0.18
C ALA A 174 8.80 3.93 1.27
N SER A 175 8.58 5.22 1.49
CA SER A 175 8.62 5.86 2.81
C SER A 175 7.80 5.09 3.86
N ALA A 176 6.55 4.73 3.54
CA ALA A 176 5.66 4.01 4.45
C ALA A 176 6.16 2.57 4.72
N PHE A 177 6.65 1.88 3.69
CA PHE A 177 7.15 0.51 3.78
C PHE A 177 8.43 0.44 4.63
N PHE A 178 9.45 1.23 4.30
CA PHE A 178 10.73 1.20 5.02
C PHE A 178 10.61 1.76 6.44
N ALA A 179 9.77 2.78 6.66
CA ALA A 179 9.43 3.21 8.01
C ALA A 179 8.74 2.08 8.81
N GLY A 180 7.86 1.30 8.18
CA GLY A 180 7.31 0.08 8.79
C GLY A 180 8.38 -0.92 9.22
N ALA A 181 9.39 -1.16 8.38
CA ALA A 181 10.49 -2.06 8.67
C ALA A 181 11.42 -1.56 9.80
N LEU A 182 11.65 -0.25 9.88
CA LEU A 182 12.58 0.38 10.82
C LEU A 182 11.91 0.81 12.13
N LEU A 183 10.81 1.53 12.06
CA LEU A 183 10.23 2.23 13.19
C LEU A 183 9.34 1.32 14.04
N VAL A 184 8.42 0.57 13.42
CA VAL A 184 7.43 -0.25 14.14
C VAL A 184 8.07 -1.21 15.17
N PRO A 185 9.17 -1.94 14.88
CA PRO A 185 9.79 -2.82 15.86
C PRO A 185 10.35 -2.10 17.11
N ARG A 186 10.58 -0.79 17.02
CA ARG A 186 11.21 0.05 18.05
C ARG A 186 10.19 0.88 18.84
N LEU A 187 8.93 0.87 18.42
CA LEU A 187 7.86 1.62 19.08
C LEU A 187 7.25 0.83 20.24
N SER A 188 7.02 1.48 21.37
CA SER A 188 6.25 0.94 22.49
C SER A 188 4.79 1.41 22.41
N ALA A 189 3.83 0.54 22.73
CA ALA A 189 2.41 0.83 22.54
C ALA A 189 1.91 2.04 23.37
N SER A 190 2.51 2.33 24.53
CA SER A 190 2.02 3.32 25.49
C SER A 190 2.15 4.78 25.03
N TRP A 191 3.20 5.13 24.28
CA TRP A 191 3.42 6.51 23.80
C TRP A 191 2.75 6.82 22.45
N VAL A 192 2.23 5.78 21.83
CA VAL A 192 1.95 5.76 20.39
C VAL A 192 0.47 5.93 20.10
N TRP A 193 -0.40 5.52 21.04
CA TRP A 193 -1.83 5.76 20.97
C TRP A 193 -2.20 7.24 20.83
N PRO A 194 -1.69 8.17 21.67
CA PRO A 194 -2.09 9.58 21.59
C PRO A 194 -1.65 10.23 20.27
N LEU A 195 -0.44 9.89 19.78
CA LEU A 195 0.10 10.43 18.54
C LEU A 195 -0.60 9.89 17.30
N SER A 196 -1.00 8.60 17.31
CA SER A 196 -1.75 7.99 16.21
C SER A 196 -3.17 8.55 16.14
N TRP A 197 -3.81 8.78 17.29
CA TRP A 197 -5.12 9.44 17.37
C TRP A 197 -5.06 10.90 16.96
N LEU A 198 -4.08 11.66 17.45
CA LEU A 198 -3.88 13.06 17.05
C LEU A 198 -3.67 13.18 15.54
N ALA A 199 -2.83 12.34 14.96
CA ALA A 199 -2.61 12.34 13.52
C ALA A 199 -3.87 11.93 12.74
N LEU A 200 -4.65 10.95 13.21
CA LEU A 200 -5.95 10.62 12.62
C LEU A 200 -6.93 11.80 12.67
N CYS A 201 -6.99 12.53 13.79
CA CYS A 201 -7.82 13.73 13.93
C CYS A 201 -7.38 14.86 12.98
N LEU A 202 -6.07 15.00 12.72
CA LEU A 202 -5.52 15.98 11.78
C LEU A 202 -5.82 15.65 10.31
N LEU A 203 -6.21 14.41 10.00
CA LEU A 203 -6.58 13.98 8.64
C LEU A 203 -8.04 14.25 8.26
N VAL A 204 -8.90 14.53 9.24
CA VAL A 204 -10.35 14.68 8.98
C VAL A 204 -10.72 15.96 8.20
N PRO A 205 -10.10 17.14 8.44
CA PRO A 205 -10.64 18.39 7.90
C PRO A 205 -9.99 18.92 6.62
N THR A 206 -9.04 18.21 6.00
CA THR A 206 -8.23 18.80 4.93
C THR A 206 -8.24 17.96 3.64
N PRO A 207 -8.87 18.45 2.56
CA PRO A 207 -8.82 17.79 1.26
C PRO A 207 -7.37 17.72 0.79
N TRP A 208 -6.88 16.53 0.44
CA TRP A 208 -5.57 16.33 -0.19
C TRP A 208 -4.35 16.76 0.65
N ALA A 209 -4.47 16.92 1.97
CA ALA A 209 -3.36 17.30 2.85
C ALA A 209 -2.24 16.26 3.02
N ILE A 210 -2.29 15.19 2.25
CA ILE A 210 -1.38 14.06 2.32
C ILE A 210 0.05 14.44 1.94
N SER A 211 0.23 15.52 1.19
CA SER A 211 1.56 15.97 0.77
C SER A 211 2.40 16.50 1.93
N TRP A 212 1.89 17.49 2.66
CA TRP A 212 2.58 18.11 3.78
C TRP A 212 2.45 17.27 5.07
N LEU A 213 1.35 16.55 5.24
CA LEU A 213 1.13 15.68 6.40
C LEU A 213 1.72 14.27 6.23
N ARG A 214 2.41 13.98 5.11
CA ARG A 214 2.99 12.65 4.84
C ARG A 214 3.87 12.11 5.98
N PRO A 215 4.78 12.90 6.57
CA PRO A 215 5.57 12.42 7.71
C PRO A 215 4.68 12.04 8.90
N LEU A 216 3.65 12.84 9.18
CA LEU A 216 2.69 12.57 10.25
C LEU A 216 1.89 11.29 9.97
N LEU A 217 1.47 11.08 8.72
CA LEU A 217 0.81 9.85 8.28
C LEU A 217 1.68 8.61 8.49
N ILE A 218 2.96 8.69 8.15
CA ILE A 218 3.89 7.58 8.33
C ILE A 218 4.08 7.28 9.81
N VAL A 219 4.30 8.31 10.65
CA VAL A 219 4.46 8.14 12.09
C VAL A 219 3.18 7.57 12.73
N ALA A 220 2.02 8.12 12.38
CA ALA A 220 0.72 7.62 12.83
C ALA A 220 0.47 6.19 12.39
N GLY A 221 0.81 5.86 11.13
CA GLY A 221 0.67 4.54 10.58
C GLY A 221 1.57 3.53 11.30
N CYS A 222 2.84 3.86 11.48
CA CYS A 222 3.78 3.04 12.26
C CYS A 222 3.27 2.86 13.69
N GLY A 223 2.72 3.92 14.24
CA GLY A 223 2.19 3.93 15.58
C GLY A 223 0.99 3.00 15.76
N LEU A 224 -0.03 3.18 14.93
CA LEU A 224 -1.22 2.34 14.92
C LEU A 224 -0.86 0.86 14.69
N VAL A 225 0.08 0.59 13.77
CA VAL A 225 0.56 -0.79 13.55
C VAL A 225 1.24 -1.34 14.80
N ALA A 226 2.12 -0.58 15.46
CA ALA A 226 2.78 -1.03 16.70
C ALA A 226 1.77 -1.31 17.82
N ALA A 227 0.73 -0.48 17.96
CA ALA A 227 -0.33 -0.65 18.95
C ALA A 227 -1.23 -1.87 18.65
N LEU A 228 -1.58 -2.10 17.38
CA LEU A 228 -2.58 -3.09 16.96
C LEU A 228 -1.98 -4.38 16.40
N VAL A 229 -0.65 -4.51 16.34
CA VAL A 229 -0.01 -5.72 15.78
C VAL A 229 -0.46 -6.98 16.53
N LYS A 230 -0.63 -6.90 17.85
CA LYS A 230 -1.08 -7.99 18.72
C LYS A 230 -2.60 -8.14 18.82
N TRP A 231 -3.36 -7.18 18.30
CA TRP A 231 -4.82 -7.25 18.34
C TRP A 231 -5.34 -8.40 17.47
N ARG A 232 -6.22 -9.20 18.06
CA ARG A 232 -6.94 -10.32 17.43
C ARG A 232 -8.44 -10.08 17.60
N SER A 233 -9.21 -10.38 16.56
CA SER A 233 -10.67 -10.26 16.58
C SER A 233 -11.27 -11.18 15.51
N PRO A 234 -12.59 -11.41 15.49
CA PRO A 234 -13.24 -12.18 14.43
C PRO A 234 -12.91 -11.67 13.01
N ALA A 235 -12.54 -10.39 12.87
CA ALA A 235 -12.06 -9.81 11.62
C ALA A 235 -10.73 -10.39 11.11
N ASP A 236 -10.03 -11.24 11.87
CA ASP A 236 -8.84 -11.96 11.40
C ASP A 236 -9.13 -12.80 10.15
N ILE A 237 -10.37 -13.28 9.97
CA ILE A 237 -10.78 -13.97 8.73
C ILE A 237 -10.72 -13.03 7.53
N LEU A 238 -11.19 -11.79 7.68
CA LEU A 238 -11.10 -10.75 6.65
C LEU A 238 -9.64 -10.42 6.36
N GLY A 239 -8.79 -10.47 7.38
CA GLY A 239 -7.34 -10.33 7.25
C GLY A 239 -6.68 -11.37 6.36
N LYS A 240 -7.15 -12.62 6.38
CA LYS A 240 -6.64 -13.69 5.51
C LYS A 240 -7.02 -13.46 4.04
N TYR A 241 -8.16 -12.81 3.81
CA TYR A 241 -8.70 -12.52 2.49
C TYR A 241 -8.47 -11.06 2.05
N SER A 242 -7.66 -10.29 2.76
CA SER A 242 -7.53 -8.85 2.52
C SER A 242 -7.03 -8.53 1.11
N TYR A 243 -6.17 -9.38 0.53
CA TYR A 243 -5.70 -9.25 -0.85
C TYR A 243 -6.82 -9.48 -1.86
N GLN A 244 -7.60 -10.51 -1.65
CA GLN A 244 -8.72 -10.89 -2.51
C GLN A 244 -9.79 -9.81 -2.47
N ILE A 245 -10.15 -9.33 -1.29
CA ILE A 245 -11.08 -8.20 -1.11
C ILE A 245 -10.55 -6.97 -1.86
N TYR A 246 -9.28 -6.63 -1.65
CA TYR A 246 -8.65 -5.48 -2.30
C TYR A 246 -8.58 -5.61 -3.83
N LEU A 247 -8.31 -6.79 -4.39
CA LEU A 247 -8.14 -6.97 -5.83
C LEU A 247 -9.44 -7.24 -6.59
N LEU A 248 -10.39 -7.92 -5.97
CA LEU A 248 -11.59 -8.40 -6.64
C LEU A 248 -12.79 -7.47 -6.47
N HIS A 249 -12.78 -6.52 -5.52
CA HIS A 249 -13.89 -5.58 -5.37
C HIS A 249 -14.23 -4.80 -6.67
N PRO A 250 -13.27 -4.37 -7.52
CA PRO A 250 -13.63 -3.71 -8.79
C PRO A 250 -14.32 -4.68 -9.75
N ILE A 251 -13.91 -5.95 -9.76
CA ILE A 251 -14.55 -7.00 -10.58
C ILE A 251 -15.97 -7.25 -10.11
N VAL A 252 -16.16 -7.41 -8.80
CA VAL A 252 -17.49 -7.59 -8.20
C VAL A 252 -18.39 -6.40 -8.53
N TRP A 253 -17.89 -5.17 -8.41
CA TRP A 253 -18.64 -3.98 -8.81
C TRP A 253 -19.10 -4.04 -10.26
N ASN A 254 -18.19 -4.30 -11.21
CA ASN A 254 -18.54 -4.38 -12.62
C ASN A 254 -19.60 -5.46 -12.89
N LEU A 255 -19.52 -6.62 -12.23
CA LEU A 255 -20.52 -7.68 -12.38
C LEU A 255 -21.89 -7.33 -11.80
N LEU A 256 -21.98 -6.42 -10.83
CA LEU A 256 -23.24 -5.99 -10.22
C LEU A 256 -24.00 -4.94 -11.03
N ILE A 257 -23.30 -4.23 -11.93
CA ILE A 257 -23.87 -3.14 -12.74
C ILE A 257 -24.09 -3.51 -14.21
N LEU A 258 -23.64 -4.70 -14.62
CA LEU A 258 -23.97 -5.33 -15.92
C LEU A 258 -25.39 -5.87 -15.91
#